data_AF-A0A0Q2UK27-F1
#
_entry.id   AF-A0A0Q2UK27-F1
#
_cell.length_a   1.000
_cell.length_b   1.000
_cell.length_c   1.000
_cell.angle_alpha   90.00
_cell.angle_beta   90.00
_cell.angle_gamma   90.00
#
_symmetry.space_group_name_H-M   'P 1'
#
loop_
_entity.id
_entity.type
_entity.pdbx_description
1 polymer ?
#
loop_
_entity_poly.entity_id
_entity_poly.type
_entity_poly.pdbx_seq_one_letter_code
_entity_poly.pdbx_strand_id
1 'polypeptide(L)'
;MAAHAIFTQALAQAAERIVALERAQVPIGTLVDSAGPVAPDGWMTADGRALARDEYPELWAAIGDAWGAGDGATTFNIPELRTEFRRGADLGRGELPALEIGTWQADEIREHSHPLDGAYNEDNGNNAQGPNEPADGRLVTSTLPFGGEETRPRAVSVHPIIRVR
;
A
#
# COMPACT_ATOMS: atom_id res chain seq x y z
N MET A 1 9.52 24.47 -54.42
CA MET A 1 8.25 24.31 -53.69
C MET A 1 8.14 22.94 -53.02
N ALA A 2 8.42 21.82 -53.70
CA ALA A 2 8.30 20.47 -53.11
C ALA A 2 9.26 20.18 -51.94
N ALA A 3 10.54 20.57 -52.01
CA ALA A 3 11.51 20.31 -50.94
C ALA A 3 11.18 21.03 -49.62
N HIS A 4 10.60 22.23 -49.70
CA HIS A 4 10.14 22.97 -48.53
C HIS A 4 8.94 22.30 -47.86
N ALA A 5 7.99 21.80 -48.65
CA ALA A 5 6.85 21.05 -48.14
C ALA A 5 7.27 19.74 -47.45
N ILE A 6 8.26 19.03 -48.01
CA ILE A 6 8.81 17.80 -47.41
C ILE A 6 9.52 18.09 -46.09
N PHE A 7 10.30 19.17 -46.01
CA PHE A 7 11.00 19.55 -44.78
C PHE A 7 10.01 19.93 -43.66
N THR A 8 8.99 20.73 -43.97
CA THR A 8 7.96 21.12 -43.00
C THR A 8 7.14 19.92 -42.53
N GLN A 9 6.82 18.97 -43.42
CA GLN A 9 6.08 17.76 -43.07
C GLN A 9 6.91 16.80 -42.22
N ALA A 10 8.21 16.67 -42.49
CA ALA A 10 9.13 15.89 -41.65
C ALA A 10 9.31 16.52 -40.26
N LEU A 11 9.35 17.86 -40.16
CA LEU A 11 9.43 18.57 -38.88
C LEU A 11 8.16 18.37 -38.05
N ALA A 12 6.99 18.43 -38.68
CA ALA A 12 5.70 18.18 -38.01
C ALA A 12 5.59 16.72 -37.52
N GLN A 13 5.99 15.74 -38.34
CA GLN A 13 6.02 14.33 -37.95
C GLN A 13 7.03 14.06 -36.82
N ALA A 14 8.16 14.76 -36.80
CA ALA A 14 9.13 14.66 -35.69
C ALA A 14 8.55 15.22 -34.39
N ALA A 15 7.86 16.36 -34.43
CA ALA A 15 7.20 16.95 -33.26
C ALA A 15 6.09 16.02 -32.72
N GLU A 16 5.25 15.45 -33.58
CA GLU A 16 4.22 14.48 -33.17
C GLU A 16 4.82 13.23 -32.53
N ARG A 17 5.95 12.74 -33.03
CA ARG A 17 6.66 11.58 -32.44
C ARG A 17 7.30 11.91 -31.09
N ILE A 18 7.78 13.14 -30.89
CA ILE A 18 8.30 13.60 -29.60
C ILE A 18 7.17 13.65 -28.58
N VAL A 19 6.03 14.26 -28.92
CA VAL A 19 4.84 14.32 -28.06
C VAL A 19 4.29 12.91 -27.76
N ALA A 20 4.34 11.99 -28.74
CA ALA A 20 3.94 10.60 -28.52
C ALA A 20 4.91 9.82 -27.60
N LEU A 21 6.21 10.12 -27.65
CA LEU A 21 7.22 9.56 -26.75
C LEU A 21 7.08 10.11 -25.33
N GLU A 22 6.78 11.40 -25.18
CA GLU A 22 6.45 12.02 -23.89
C GLU A 22 5.16 11.41 -23.30
N ARG A 23 4.15 11.16 -24.13
CA ARG A 23 2.92 10.45 -23.71
C ARG A 23 3.11 8.95 -23.50
N ALA A 24 4.19 8.37 -24.01
CA ALA A 24 4.60 7.00 -23.71
C ALA A 24 5.43 6.89 -22.41
N GLN A 25 5.69 8.01 -21.73
CA GLN A 25 6.32 8.00 -20.42
C GLN A 25 5.36 7.50 -19.34
N VAL A 26 5.91 6.82 -18.35
CA VAL A 26 5.17 6.45 -17.14
C VAL A 26 4.70 7.73 -16.44
N PRO A 27 3.40 7.92 -16.16
CA PRO A 27 2.90 9.15 -15.55
C PRO A 27 3.58 9.45 -14.21
N ILE A 28 3.83 10.73 -13.92
CA ILE A 28 4.30 11.19 -12.61
C ILE A 28 3.27 10.78 -11.54
N GLY A 29 3.77 10.35 -10.38
CA GLY A 29 2.96 9.76 -9.31
C GLY A 29 2.75 8.24 -9.45
N THR A 30 3.17 7.62 -10.57
CA THR A 30 3.06 6.16 -10.72
C THR A 30 4.02 5.45 -9.77
N LEU A 31 3.51 4.41 -9.11
CA LEU A 31 4.27 3.49 -8.29
C LEU A 31 4.64 2.23 -9.08
N VAL A 32 5.89 1.80 -9.00
CA VAL A 32 6.34 0.51 -9.50
C VAL A 32 7.30 -0.15 -8.52
N ASP A 33 7.46 -1.46 -8.65
CA ASP A 33 8.46 -2.21 -7.92
C ASP A 33 9.70 -2.42 -8.78
N SER A 34 10.85 -2.00 -8.27
CA SER A 34 12.15 -2.28 -8.87
C SER A 34 12.77 -3.52 -8.22
N ALA A 35 13.43 -4.34 -9.04
CA ALA A 35 14.27 -5.43 -8.56
C ALA A 35 15.67 -4.95 -8.11
N GLY A 36 16.04 -3.71 -8.44
CA GLY A 36 17.33 -3.11 -8.11
C GLY A 36 17.30 -2.27 -6.81
N PRO A 37 18.43 -2.14 -6.11
CA PRO A 37 18.49 -1.43 -4.83
C PRO A 37 18.46 0.10 -4.96
N VAL A 38 18.62 0.65 -6.17
CA VAL A 38 18.71 2.10 -6.42
C VAL A 38 17.57 2.54 -7.33
N ALA A 39 16.93 3.65 -6.98
CA ALA A 39 15.91 4.27 -7.82
C ALA A 39 16.60 4.93 -9.03
N PRO A 40 16.15 4.68 -10.27
CA PRO A 40 16.70 5.34 -11.46
C PRO A 40 16.40 6.84 -11.48
N ASP A 41 17.06 7.57 -12.38
CA ASP A 41 16.78 8.99 -12.59
C ASP A 41 15.30 9.25 -12.93
N GLY A 42 14.74 10.28 -12.31
CA GLY A 42 13.30 10.60 -12.40
C GLY A 42 12.41 9.76 -11.49
N TRP A 43 12.99 8.87 -10.68
CA TRP A 43 12.29 8.07 -9.67
C TRP A 43 12.86 8.30 -8.28
N MET A 44 12.08 7.99 -7.26
CA MET A 44 12.50 7.99 -5.86
C MET A 44 11.98 6.75 -5.14
N THR A 45 12.70 6.28 -4.14
CA THR A 45 12.15 5.33 -3.15
C THR A 45 10.90 5.93 -2.51
N ALA A 46 9.82 5.15 -2.42
CA ALA A 46 8.62 5.52 -1.69
C ALA A 46 8.85 5.31 -0.17
N ASP A 47 9.46 6.29 0.48
CA ASP A 47 9.94 6.23 1.87
C ASP A 47 9.32 7.29 2.81
N GLY A 48 8.16 7.83 2.44
CA GLY A 48 7.39 8.72 3.30
C GLY A 48 7.94 10.14 3.47
N ARG A 49 9.06 10.50 2.83
CA ARG A 49 9.69 11.81 3.03
C ARG A 49 8.80 12.96 2.54
N ALA A 50 8.95 14.12 3.17
CA ALA A 50 8.36 15.36 2.69
C ALA A 50 9.18 15.95 1.52
N LEU A 51 8.50 16.43 0.48
CA LEU A 51 9.07 17.11 -0.67
C LEU A 51 8.48 18.53 -0.80
N ALA A 52 9.27 19.46 -1.36
CA ALA A 52 8.81 20.82 -1.61
C ALA A 52 7.88 20.88 -2.84
N ARG A 53 6.74 21.57 -2.70
CA ARG A 53 5.75 21.75 -3.79
C ARG A 53 6.36 22.49 -4.98
N ASP A 54 7.22 23.47 -4.73
CA ASP A 54 7.86 24.26 -5.79
C ASP A 54 8.96 23.50 -6.54
N GLU A 55 9.60 22.51 -5.91
CA GLU A 55 10.62 21.68 -6.56
C GLU A 55 10.01 20.49 -7.33
N TYR A 56 8.85 20.01 -6.88
CA TYR A 56 8.12 18.88 -7.47
C TYR A 56 6.65 19.24 -7.79
N PRO A 57 6.40 20.28 -8.60
CA PRO A 57 5.04 20.79 -8.83
C PRO A 57 4.15 19.79 -9.59
N GLU A 58 4.71 19.02 -10.52
CA GLU A 58 3.98 18.02 -11.29
C GLU A 58 3.58 16.82 -10.42
N LEU A 59 4.44 16.41 -9.49
CA LEU A 59 4.13 15.36 -8.53
C LEU A 59 3.09 15.82 -7.53
N TRP A 60 3.22 17.04 -6.99
CA TRP A 60 2.19 17.64 -6.14
C TRP A 60 0.84 17.69 -6.84
N ALA A 61 0.80 18.10 -8.12
CA ALA A 61 -0.43 18.10 -8.91
C ALA A 61 -1.02 16.69 -9.10
N ALA A 62 -0.18 15.66 -9.14
CA ALA A 62 -0.60 14.27 -9.35
C ALA A 62 -1.13 13.58 -8.09
N ILE A 63 -0.47 13.78 -6.93
CA ILE A 63 -0.79 13.02 -5.70
C ILE A 63 -1.35 13.87 -4.56
N GLY A 64 -1.21 15.20 -4.63
CA GLY A 64 -1.65 16.11 -3.57
C GLY A 64 -1.06 15.75 -2.20
N ASP A 65 -1.90 15.86 -1.18
CA ASP A 65 -1.60 15.55 0.22
C ASP A 65 -2.15 14.20 0.67
N ALA A 66 -2.56 13.34 -0.26
CA ALA A 66 -3.14 12.02 0.05
C ALA A 66 -2.23 11.17 0.97
N TRP A 67 -0.91 11.38 0.90
CA TRP A 67 0.09 10.65 1.69
C TRP A 67 0.62 11.46 2.89
N GLY A 68 -0.03 12.58 3.19
CA GLY A 68 0.32 13.51 4.26
C GLY A 68 0.59 14.92 3.73
N ALA A 69 0.11 15.92 4.46
CA ALA A 69 0.20 17.32 4.06
C ALA A 69 1.60 17.94 4.22
N GLY A 70 2.60 17.19 4.67
CA GLY A 70 3.90 17.72 5.06
C GLY A 70 3.78 18.75 6.18
N ASP A 71 4.30 19.95 5.94
CA ASP A 71 4.16 21.14 6.79
C ASP A 71 2.80 21.85 6.66
N GLY A 72 1.91 21.37 5.78
CA GLY A 72 0.60 21.97 5.52
C GLY A 72 0.62 23.20 4.61
N ALA A 73 1.79 23.63 4.11
CA ALA A 73 1.92 24.88 3.34
C ALA A 73 2.83 24.74 2.11
N THR A 74 4.10 24.38 2.32
CA THR A 74 5.14 24.41 1.28
C THR A 74 5.62 23.02 0.85
N THR A 75 5.23 22.00 1.60
CA THR A 75 5.63 20.61 1.37
C THR A 75 4.43 19.67 1.27
N PHE A 76 4.70 18.44 0.88
CA PHE A 76 3.78 17.31 0.85
C PHE A 76 4.56 16.02 1.01
N ASN A 77 3.93 14.98 1.53
CA ASN A 77 4.58 13.68 1.71
C ASN A 77 4.38 12.80 0.47
N ILE A 78 5.40 12.02 0.13
CA ILE A 78 5.27 10.89 -0.79
C ILE A 78 4.83 9.64 -0.02
N PRO A 79 4.44 8.54 -0.70
CA PRO A 79 4.08 7.30 -0.01
C PRO A 79 5.22 6.72 0.84
N GLU A 80 4.90 6.16 1.99
CA GLU A 80 5.74 5.20 2.73
C GLU A 80 5.25 3.80 2.41
N LEU A 81 6.04 3.03 1.65
CA LEU A 81 5.65 1.68 1.21
C LEU A 81 6.68 0.63 1.59
N ARG A 82 7.71 0.99 2.35
CA ARG A 82 8.67 0.02 2.85
C ARG A 82 7.96 -0.86 3.86
N THR A 83 8.11 -2.17 3.71
CA THR A 83 7.49 -3.19 4.56
C THR A 83 5.95 -3.24 4.55
N GLU A 84 5.29 -2.51 3.65
CA GLU A 84 3.83 -2.44 3.59
C GLU A 84 3.22 -3.35 2.54
N PHE A 85 2.06 -3.94 2.85
CA PHE A 85 1.19 -4.58 1.88
C PHE A 85 0.28 -3.54 1.22
N ARG A 86 0.20 -3.56 -0.11
CA ARG A 86 -0.63 -2.59 -0.86
C ARG A 86 -1.99 -3.18 -1.21
N ARG A 87 -3.04 -2.43 -0.87
CA ARG A 87 -4.43 -2.74 -1.21
C ARG A 87 -5.04 -1.59 -2.01
N GLY A 88 -5.97 -1.92 -2.91
CA GLY A 88 -6.73 -0.90 -3.63
C GLY A 88 -7.62 -0.09 -2.69
N ALA A 89 -7.62 1.22 -2.87
CA ALA A 89 -8.61 2.12 -2.27
C ALA A 89 -10.02 1.76 -2.76
N ASP A 90 -11.04 2.10 -1.97
CA ASP A 90 -12.43 1.76 -2.29
C ASP A 90 -12.91 2.44 -3.58
N LEU A 91 -12.53 3.71 -3.79
CA LEU A 91 -12.82 4.48 -5.00
C LEU A 91 -14.29 4.43 -5.44
N GLY A 92 -15.21 4.37 -4.48
CA GLY A 92 -16.65 4.35 -4.72
C GLY A 92 -17.26 2.97 -4.90
N ARG A 93 -16.51 1.89 -4.62
CA ARG A 93 -17.05 0.52 -4.59
C ARG A 93 -18.06 0.32 -3.45
N GLY A 94 -17.91 1.06 -2.34
CA GLY A 94 -18.85 1.07 -1.22
C GLY A 94 -18.63 -0.02 -0.17
N GLU A 95 -17.57 -0.80 -0.29
CA GLU A 95 -17.28 -1.94 0.60
C GLU A 95 -16.44 -1.52 1.80
N LEU A 96 -15.49 -0.60 1.58
CA LEU A 96 -14.72 0.04 2.63
C LEU A 96 -14.60 1.55 2.35
N PRO A 97 -15.69 2.34 2.47
CA PRO A 97 -15.69 3.74 2.02
C PRO A 97 -14.61 4.64 2.65
N ALA A 98 -14.15 4.32 3.87
CA ALA A 98 -13.08 5.05 4.55
C ALA A 98 -11.66 4.71 4.02
N LEU A 99 -11.54 3.73 3.12
CA LEU A 99 -10.27 3.34 2.51
C LEU A 99 -9.99 4.22 1.28
N GLU A 100 -9.57 5.45 1.54
CA GLU A 100 -9.13 6.40 0.54
C GLU A 100 -7.66 6.12 0.15
N ILE A 101 -7.17 6.80 -0.90
CA ILE A 101 -5.76 6.71 -1.29
C ILE A 101 -4.90 7.30 -0.16
N GLY A 102 -3.90 6.54 0.30
CA GLY A 102 -2.99 6.96 1.37
C GLY A 102 -3.46 6.60 2.78
N THR A 103 -4.66 6.03 2.94
CA THR A 103 -5.11 5.49 4.23
C THR A 103 -4.24 4.30 4.65
N TRP A 104 -3.54 4.44 5.77
CA TRP A 104 -2.81 3.34 6.41
C TRP A 104 -3.75 2.49 7.28
N GLN A 105 -3.48 1.19 7.33
CA GLN A 105 -4.23 0.25 8.15
C GLN A 105 -3.29 -0.68 8.87
N ALA A 106 -3.56 -0.89 10.17
CA ALA A 106 -2.87 -1.91 10.94
C ALA A 106 -3.23 -3.32 10.45
N ASP A 107 -2.43 -4.29 10.86
CA ASP A 107 -2.78 -5.69 10.71
C ASP A 107 -4.06 -6.02 11.49
N GLU A 108 -4.89 -6.87 10.92
CA GLU A 108 -6.12 -7.35 11.56
C GLU A 108 -6.41 -8.78 11.08
N ILE A 109 -6.87 -9.62 12.01
CA ILE A 109 -7.45 -10.93 11.69
C ILE A 109 -8.96 -10.78 11.78
N ARG A 110 -9.68 -11.27 10.77
CA ARG A 110 -11.15 -11.26 10.79
C ARG A 110 -11.66 -11.97 12.04
N GLU A 111 -12.68 -11.37 12.66
CA GLU A 111 -13.41 -11.97 13.77
C GLU A 111 -13.79 -13.42 13.44
N HIS A 112 -13.49 -14.33 14.36
CA HIS A 112 -13.85 -15.74 14.29
C HIS A 112 -13.93 -16.34 15.69
N SER A 113 -14.61 -17.47 15.82
CA SER A 113 -14.77 -18.22 17.07
C SER A 113 -14.36 -19.68 16.91
N HIS A 114 -13.94 -20.30 18.01
CA HIS A 114 -13.63 -21.73 18.10
C HIS A 114 -14.61 -22.39 19.06
N PRO A 115 -15.63 -23.13 18.57
CA PRO A 115 -16.52 -23.87 19.44
C PRO A 115 -15.79 -25.09 20.02
N LEU A 116 -15.89 -25.29 21.34
CA LEU A 116 -15.44 -26.52 21.98
C LEU A 116 -16.59 -27.54 21.92
N ASP A 117 -16.37 -28.69 21.27
CA ASP A 117 -17.30 -29.82 21.30
C ASP A 117 -17.02 -30.67 22.55
N GLY A 118 -17.50 -30.18 23.69
CA GLY A 118 -17.61 -30.97 24.90
C GLY A 118 -18.99 -31.61 24.92
N ALA A 119 -19.06 -32.95 24.98
CA ALA A 119 -20.30 -33.60 25.38
C ALA A 119 -20.64 -33.12 26.80
N TYR A 120 -21.60 -32.21 26.91
CA TYR A 120 -22.29 -31.97 28.17
C TYR A 120 -23.06 -33.26 28.44
N ASN A 121 -22.54 -34.13 29.29
CA ASN A 121 -23.39 -35.13 29.90
C ASN A 121 -24.38 -34.35 30.76
N GLU A 122 -25.63 -34.26 30.29
CA GLU A 122 -26.78 -33.90 31.09
C GLU A 122 -26.99 -34.99 32.17
N ASP A 123 -26.07 -35.05 33.13
CA ASP A 123 -26.30 -35.64 34.44
C ASP A 123 -25.18 -35.22 35.39
N ASN A 124 -25.53 -34.24 36.23
CA ASN A 124 -24.92 -33.90 37.51
C ASN A 124 -23.59 -33.10 37.53
N GLY A 125 -23.71 -31.77 37.39
CA GLY A 125 -22.73 -30.81 37.94
C GLY A 125 -21.62 -30.39 36.98
N ASN A 126 -21.50 -29.07 36.79
CA ASN A 126 -20.44 -28.40 36.04
C ASN A 126 -19.04 -28.88 36.46
N ASN A 127 -18.38 -29.68 35.64
CA ASN A 127 -16.96 -29.52 35.34
C ASN A 127 -16.57 -30.41 34.15
N ALA A 128 -16.19 -29.79 33.04
CA ALA A 128 -15.27 -30.47 32.13
C ALA A 128 -13.93 -30.52 32.88
N GLN A 129 -13.48 -31.70 33.32
CA GLN A 129 -12.23 -31.80 34.08
C GLN A 129 -11.04 -31.83 33.11
N GLY A 130 -10.36 -30.71 32.97
CA GLY A 130 -9.02 -30.67 32.39
C GLY A 130 -7.96 -31.01 33.45
N PRO A 131 -6.73 -31.42 33.08
CA PRO A 131 -5.71 -31.83 34.06
C PRO A 131 -5.22 -30.73 35.03
N ASN A 132 -5.70 -29.48 34.90
CA ASN A 132 -5.17 -28.31 35.60
C ASN A 132 -6.29 -27.35 36.06
N GLU A 133 -7.22 -27.80 36.90
CA GLU A 133 -8.22 -26.91 37.50
C GLU A 133 -7.59 -26.04 38.61
N PRO A 134 -7.68 -24.69 38.54
CA PRO A 134 -7.53 -23.84 39.71
C PRO A 134 -8.70 -24.05 40.68
N ALA A 135 -8.49 -23.81 41.97
CA ALA A 135 -9.46 -24.07 43.04
C ALA A 135 -10.77 -23.25 42.98
N ASP A 136 -10.94 -22.38 41.97
CA ASP A 136 -12.14 -21.56 41.76
C ASP A 136 -13.15 -22.18 40.77
N GLY A 137 -12.88 -23.39 40.26
CA GLY A 137 -13.77 -24.09 39.31
C GLY A 137 -13.84 -23.43 37.92
N ARG A 138 -12.93 -22.49 37.63
CA ARG A 138 -12.81 -21.87 36.31
C ARG A 138 -11.80 -22.65 35.47
N LEU A 139 -12.35 -23.40 34.54
CA LEU A 139 -11.61 -24.11 33.51
C LEU A 139 -10.94 -23.10 32.54
N VAL A 140 -9.70 -22.70 32.81
CA VAL A 140 -8.94 -21.79 31.92
C VAL A 140 -8.18 -22.62 30.89
N THR A 141 -8.84 -22.99 29.78
CA THR A 141 -8.17 -23.62 28.64
C THR A 141 -7.69 -22.54 27.65
N SER A 142 -6.66 -21.78 28.02
CA SER A 142 -6.02 -20.86 27.07
C SER A 142 -5.03 -21.62 26.20
N THR A 143 -5.04 -21.35 24.89
CA THR A 143 -3.91 -21.73 24.04
C THR A 143 -2.68 -20.92 24.46
N LEU A 144 -1.49 -21.50 24.28
CA LEU A 144 -0.24 -20.74 24.42
C LEU A 144 -0.04 -19.84 23.19
N PRO A 145 0.71 -18.74 23.30
CA PRO A 145 1.14 -17.97 22.14
C PRO A 145 1.88 -18.89 21.16
N PHE A 146 1.46 -18.88 19.90
CA PHE A 146 2.11 -19.62 18.81
C PHE A 146 2.19 -18.70 17.59
N GLY A 147 3.31 -18.76 16.88
CA GLY A 147 3.60 -17.88 15.75
C GLY A 147 4.84 -17.01 15.98
N GLY A 148 4.94 -15.92 15.23
CA GLY A 148 5.98 -14.89 15.38
C GLY A 148 5.37 -13.49 15.53
N GLU A 149 6.20 -12.47 15.40
CA GLU A 149 5.82 -11.05 15.59
C GLU A 149 4.80 -10.51 14.58
N GLU A 150 4.58 -11.21 13.45
CA GLU A 150 3.78 -10.72 12.33
C GLU A 150 2.95 -11.85 11.70
N THR A 151 1.67 -11.57 11.44
CA THR A 151 0.81 -12.44 10.62
C THR A 151 0.93 -12.03 9.15
N ARG A 152 1.55 -12.86 8.31
CA ARG A 152 1.66 -12.59 6.87
C ARG A 152 1.73 -13.85 6.01
N PRO A 153 1.33 -13.78 4.73
CA PRO A 153 1.64 -14.82 3.76
C PRO A 153 3.14 -14.85 3.40
N ARG A 154 3.55 -15.84 2.60
CA ARG A 154 4.88 -15.83 1.97
C ARG A 154 5.01 -14.59 1.08
N ALA A 155 6.13 -13.88 1.20
CA ALA A 155 6.39 -12.67 0.42
C ALA A 155 7.84 -12.62 -0.08
N VAL A 156 8.07 -11.86 -1.15
CA VAL A 156 9.40 -11.47 -1.64
C VAL A 156 9.45 -9.95 -1.63
N SER A 157 10.50 -9.38 -1.06
CA SER A 157 10.67 -7.93 -0.97
C SER A 157 11.25 -7.36 -2.26
N VAL A 158 10.71 -6.22 -2.68
CA VAL A 158 11.10 -5.43 -3.85
C VAL A 158 11.26 -3.97 -3.43
N HIS A 159 11.90 -3.15 -4.27
CA HIS A 159 12.14 -1.74 -3.98
C HIS A 159 10.97 -0.90 -4.54
N PRO A 160 10.05 -0.39 -3.68
CA PRO A 160 8.96 0.45 -4.14
C PRO A 160 9.50 1.83 -4.53
N ILE A 161 9.24 2.24 -5.77
CA ILE A 161 9.65 3.54 -6.29
C ILE A 161 8.47 4.30 -6.90
N ILE A 162 8.52 5.62 -6.80
CA ILE A 162 7.55 6.56 -7.36
C ILE A 162 8.20 7.41 -8.45
N ARG A 163 7.49 7.63 -9.54
CA ARG A 163 7.91 8.54 -10.62
C ARG A 163 7.71 9.98 -10.19
N VAL A 164 8.76 10.80 -10.22
CA VAL A 164 8.73 12.17 -9.67
C VAL A 164 9.01 13.28 -10.69
N ARG A 165 9.54 12.94 -11.87
CA ARG A 165 9.91 13.84 -12.98
C ARG A 165 9.83 13.08 -14.31
#